data_AF-A0AA91BBX9-F1
#
_entry.id   AF-A0AA91BBX9-F1
#
_cell.length_a   1.000
_cell.length_b   1.000
_cell.length_c   1.000
_cell.angle_alpha   90.00
_cell.angle_beta   90.00
_cell.angle_gamma   90.00
#
_symmetry.space_group_name_H-M   'P 1'
#
loop_
_entity.id
_entity.type
_entity.pdbx_description
1 polymer ?
#
loop_
_entity_poly.entity_id
_entity_poly.type
_entity_poly.pdbx_seq_one_letter_code
_entity_poly.pdbx_strand_id
1 'polypeptide(L)'
;MNRYTAPFRVRTLVLAMALTGGVMSTAQAASTPTTASVQGSVPILSAPSNSAVGAVDFSGTYATAGSLSTGDTLVMTYDYNDSDGDLDNSLSTVVWSYLDAGTGLPVTITAVNVPAAAPGGSGTSTIVVPAGAIGAAVISVTLIERSATGDPLSGNTLNIGDISTGGGGTSTVPPGPIVPGGNVAGGIFLQSDTPTAGSGATDYTRSSAHPQVGATYVFRAWDDSNGNGVWDAGEANLTATLSSIQWQLDGTNSTANGTSTAMTLSNHAITGATSDSYAVPVNILSSSGAAPGDQGFTLKVEFN
;
A
#
# COMPACT_ATOMS: atom_id res chain seq x y z
N MET A 1 117.52 50.88 18.78
CA MET A 1 118.47 49.96 18.13
C MET A 1 118.17 48.56 18.64
N ASN A 2 118.20 47.57 17.74
CA ASN A 2 118.03 46.12 17.92
C ASN A 2 116.62 45.51 18.10
N ARG A 3 116.26 44.76 17.05
CA ARG A 3 115.32 43.64 16.99
C ARG A 3 115.82 42.48 17.87
N TYR A 4 114.91 41.69 18.45
CA TYR A 4 115.12 40.26 18.72
C TYR A 4 113.78 39.51 18.72
N THR A 5 113.80 38.34 18.08
CA THR A 5 112.70 37.40 17.81
C THR A 5 112.66 36.24 18.83
N ALA A 6 111.43 35.89 19.27
CA ALA A 6 110.90 34.58 19.73
C ALA A 6 111.50 33.92 21.00
N PRO A 7 110.83 32.95 21.72
CA PRO A 7 109.69 32.12 21.31
C PRO A 7 108.56 31.87 22.37
N PHE A 8 107.55 31.12 21.90
CA PHE A 8 106.37 30.56 22.60
C PHE A 8 106.62 29.88 23.96
N ARG A 9 105.69 30.10 24.91
CA ARG A 9 105.35 29.13 25.98
C ARG A 9 103.84 29.12 26.19
N VAL A 10 103.23 27.96 26.01
CA VAL A 10 101.83 27.64 26.32
C VAL A 10 101.61 27.77 27.83
N ARG A 11 100.59 28.54 28.23
CA ARG A 11 100.00 28.46 29.57
C ARG A 11 98.54 28.07 29.40
N THR A 12 98.22 26.90 29.94
CA THR A 12 96.87 26.33 30.01
C THR A 12 95.96 27.27 30.79
N LEU A 13 94.90 27.77 30.17
CA LEU A 13 93.75 28.33 30.87
C LEU A 13 92.53 27.48 30.50
N VAL A 14 91.98 26.85 31.52
CA VAL A 14 90.83 25.95 31.47
C VAL A 14 89.60 26.73 31.01
N LEU A 15 89.02 26.35 29.88
CA LEU A 15 87.69 26.81 29.45
C LEU A 15 86.64 25.87 30.07
N ALA A 16 86.04 26.28 31.18
CA ALA A 16 84.88 25.60 31.74
C ALA A 16 83.65 25.92 30.87
N MET A 17 83.37 25.07 29.88
CA MET A 17 82.06 25.02 29.25
C MET A 17 81.08 24.45 30.27
N ALA A 18 80.28 25.32 30.88
CA ALA A 18 79.05 24.90 31.54
C ALA A 18 78.09 24.39 30.45
N LEU A 19 78.10 23.08 30.19
CA LEU A 19 76.94 22.42 29.60
C LEU A 19 75.82 22.53 30.62
N THR A 20 74.97 23.56 30.50
CA THR A 20 73.60 23.41 30.96
C THR A 20 73.00 22.30 30.13
N GLY A 21 72.98 21.10 30.71
CA GLY A 21 72.24 19.96 30.21
C GLY A 21 70.78 20.36 30.11
N GLY A 22 70.37 20.77 28.92
CA GLY A 22 68.99 20.61 28.51
C GLY A 22 68.73 19.11 28.51
N VAL A 23 68.24 18.59 29.64
CA VAL A 23 67.46 17.35 29.60
C VAL A 23 66.30 17.65 28.67
N MET A 24 66.43 17.23 27.43
CA MET A 24 65.28 17.04 26.57
C MET A 24 64.43 16.03 27.33
N SER A 25 63.48 16.52 28.13
CA SER A 25 62.42 15.68 28.66
C SER A 25 61.78 15.07 27.42
N THR A 26 61.99 13.78 27.20
CA THR A 26 61.17 13.07 26.23
C THR A 26 59.75 13.24 26.74
N ALA A 27 58.96 14.07 26.04
CA ALA A 27 57.54 14.14 26.30
C ALA A 27 57.02 12.71 26.13
N GLN A 28 56.68 12.04 27.22
CA GLN A 28 56.12 10.70 27.21
C GLN A 28 54.70 10.84 26.66
N ALA A 29 54.52 10.56 25.38
CA ALA A 29 53.20 10.37 24.79
C ALA A 29 52.73 8.97 25.19
N ALA A 30 51.93 8.90 26.25
CA ALA A 30 51.20 7.69 26.62
C ALA A 30 49.73 7.86 26.21
N SER A 31 49.12 6.79 25.69
CA SER A 31 47.68 6.71 25.45
C SER A 31 47.09 5.64 26.36
N THR A 32 45.83 5.83 26.75
CA THR A 32 45.03 4.74 27.30
C THR A 32 44.78 3.66 26.22
N PRO A 33 44.41 2.44 26.61
CA PRO A 33 43.78 1.48 25.70
C PRO A 33 42.49 2.07 25.09
N THR A 34 42.06 1.52 23.95
CA THR A 34 40.79 1.88 23.30
C THR A 34 39.59 1.44 24.14
N THR A 35 38.59 2.31 24.26
CA THR A 35 37.27 1.96 24.81
C THR A 35 36.47 1.12 23.82
N ALA A 36 35.30 0.63 24.24
CA ALA A 36 34.27 0.16 23.31
C ALA A 36 33.75 1.31 22.41
N SER A 37 32.88 1.00 21.44
CA SER A 37 32.23 2.04 20.62
C SER A 37 31.44 3.00 21.50
N VAL A 38 31.44 4.27 21.11
CA VAL A 38 30.53 5.27 21.67
C VAL A 38 29.13 4.90 21.21
N GLN A 39 28.21 4.75 22.15
CA GLN A 39 26.80 4.47 21.88
C GLN A 39 26.01 5.77 21.85
N GLY A 40 25.11 5.85 20.89
CA GLY A 40 24.07 6.86 20.76
C GLY A 40 22.83 6.53 21.58
N SER A 41 21.71 7.16 21.24
CA SER A 41 20.41 6.85 21.85
C SER A 41 19.54 6.00 20.93
N VAL A 42 18.59 5.30 21.53
CA VAL A 42 17.62 4.50 20.78
C VAL A 42 16.62 5.45 20.07
N PRO A 43 16.31 5.25 18.78
CA PRO A 43 15.27 6.02 18.10
C PRO A 43 13.90 5.71 18.68
N ILE A 44 13.04 6.72 18.79
CA ILE A 44 11.71 6.61 19.38
C ILE A 44 10.66 7.21 18.44
N LEU A 45 9.54 6.52 18.30
CA LEU A 45 8.32 7.06 17.70
C LEU A 45 7.32 7.47 18.76
N SER A 46 6.53 8.50 18.46
CA SER A 46 5.40 8.90 19.31
C SER A 46 4.19 9.30 18.48
N ALA A 47 3.01 9.17 19.08
CA ALA A 47 1.76 9.57 18.44
C ALA A 47 1.59 11.10 18.51
N PRO A 48 1.44 11.81 17.37
CA PRO A 48 1.28 13.27 17.36
C PRO A 48 0.08 13.77 18.17
N SER A 49 -1.00 12.97 18.27
CA SER A 49 -2.23 13.37 18.95
C SER A 49 -2.12 13.47 20.46
N ASN A 50 -1.19 12.74 21.09
CA ASN A 50 -1.09 12.65 22.55
C ASN A 50 0.34 12.52 23.10
N SER A 51 1.35 12.53 22.22
CA SER A 51 2.76 12.34 22.53
C SER A 51 3.09 11.02 23.24
N ALA A 52 2.22 10.00 23.14
CA ALA A 52 2.51 8.68 23.69
C ALA A 52 3.69 8.05 22.94
N VAL A 53 4.68 7.56 23.68
CA VAL A 53 5.88 6.90 23.15
C VAL A 53 5.56 5.47 22.73
N GLY A 54 6.19 4.99 21.64
CA GLY A 54 5.93 3.68 21.06
C GLY A 54 4.52 3.58 20.47
N ALA A 55 3.99 4.71 19.99
CA ALA A 55 2.63 4.83 19.51
C ALA A 55 2.56 5.58 18.17
N VAL A 56 1.45 5.38 17.47
CA VAL A 56 1.12 6.04 16.20
C VAL A 56 -0.35 6.44 16.15
N ASP A 57 -0.67 7.40 15.29
CA ASP A 57 -2.04 7.81 14.96
C ASP A 57 -2.49 7.18 13.63
N PHE A 58 -3.81 6.97 13.51
CA PHE A 58 -4.44 6.52 12.27
C PHE A 58 -5.57 7.44 11.83
N SER A 59 -5.59 7.75 10.53
CA SER A 59 -6.65 8.51 9.89
C SER A 59 -6.94 7.99 8.49
N GLY A 60 -7.94 8.58 7.83
CA GLY A 60 -8.24 8.23 6.46
C GLY A 60 -9.30 9.13 5.82
N THR A 61 -9.50 8.91 4.53
CA THR A 61 -10.59 9.49 3.75
C THR A 61 -11.53 8.37 3.33
N TYR A 62 -12.81 8.51 3.69
CA TYR A 62 -13.80 7.46 3.55
C TYR A 62 -14.86 7.85 2.52
N ALA A 63 -15.14 6.96 1.56
CA ALA A 63 -16.23 7.13 0.61
C ALA A 63 -17.60 7.09 1.30
N THR A 64 -17.74 6.27 2.35
CA THR A 64 -18.95 6.17 3.16
C THR A 64 -18.64 6.48 4.63
N ALA A 65 -19.33 7.45 5.20
CA ALA A 65 -19.13 7.82 6.60
C ALA A 65 -19.45 6.64 7.54
N GLY A 66 -18.50 6.31 8.42
CA GLY A 66 -18.67 5.24 9.42
C GLY A 66 -18.46 3.83 8.90
N SER A 67 -18.09 3.65 7.63
CA SER A 67 -17.79 2.35 7.04
C SER A 67 -16.42 2.40 6.37
N LEU A 68 -15.65 1.32 6.52
CA LEU A 68 -14.42 1.14 5.78
C LEU A 68 -14.74 0.43 4.45
N SER A 69 -14.29 1.00 3.34
CA SER A 69 -14.59 0.50 2.01
C SER A 69 -13.34 0.41 1.12
N THR A 70 -13.38 -0.42 0.08
CA THR A 70 -12.29 -0.48 -0.89
C THR A 70 -12.12 0.86 -1.59
N GLY A 71 -10.88 1.25 -1.88
CA GLY A 71 -10.55 2.57 -2.41
C GLY A 71 -10.40 3.66 -1.35
N ASP A 72 -10.80 3.43 -0.10
CA ASP A 72 -10.52 4.38 0.99
C ASP A 72 -9.00 4.53 1.18
N THR A 73 -8.56 5.74 1.50
CA THR A 73 -7.15 6.00 1.81
C THR A 73 -6.98 6.01 3.31
N LEU A 74 -6.01 5.24 3.83
CA LEU A 74 -5.66 5.20 5.24
C LEU A 74 -4.23 5.69 5.44
N VAL A 75 -4.02 6.44 6.52
CA VAL A 75 -2.76 7.10 6.84
C VAL A 75 -2.37 6.77 8.27
N MET A 76 -1.18 6.21 8.45
CA MET A 76 -0.48 6.16 9.73
C MET A 76 0.42 7.38 9.85
N THR A 77 0.41 8.05 11.00
CA THR A 77 1.27 9.21 11.29
C THR A 77 1.97 9.01 12.63
N TYR A 78 3.24 9.41 12.68
CA TYR A 78 4.06 9.39 13.89
C TYR A 78 5.00 10.60 13.91
N ASP A 79 5.46 10.98 15.10
CA ASP A 79 6.61 11.87 15.29
C ASP A 79 7.85 11.03 15.61
N TYR A 80 8.95 11.30 14.91
CA TYR A 80 10.22 10.61 15.09
C TYR A 80 11.16 11.46 15.96
N ASN A 81 11.82 10.84 16.93
CA ASN A 81 12.81 11.51 17.75
C ASN A 81 14.05 10.64 17.98
N ASP A 82 15.21 11.27 17.83
CA ASP A 82 16.54 10.71 18.07
C ASP A 82 17.39 11.85 18.65
N SER A 83 17.93 11.66 19.85
CA SER A 83 18.53 12.76 20.62
C SER A 83 19.92 13.18 20.14
N ASP A 84 20.56 12.32 19.37
CA ASP A 84 21.88 12.44 18.79
C ASP A 84 21.84 13.01 17.37
N GLY A 85 20.63 13.09 16.79
CA GLY A 85 20.36 13.83 15.57
C GLY A 85 20.26 12.93 14.33
N ASP A 86 20.19 11.61 14.49
CA ASP A 86 20.11 10.70 13.36
C ASP A 86 18.76 10.79 12.66
N LEU A 87 18.76 10.58 11.34
CA LEU A 87 17.54 10.65 10.52
C LEU A 87 16.68 9.39 10.66
N ASP A 88 15.39 9.55 10.38
CA ASP A 88 14.40 8.48 10.41
C ASP A 88 14.58 7.48 9.25
N ASN A 89 14.50 6.19 9.56
CA ASN A 89 14.44 5.10 8.60
C ASN A 89 13.37 4.04 8.97
N SER A 90 12.42 4.39 9.85
CA SER A 90 11.40 3.47 10.39
C SER A 90 10.50 2.91 9.27
N LEU A 91 10.22 3.71 8.24
CA LEU A 91 9.39 3.29 7.11
C LEU A 91 10.00 2.22 6.21
N SER A 92 11.29 1.87 6.37
CA SER A 92 11.87 0.71 5.70
C SER A 92 11.38 -0.63 6.26
N THR A 93 10.61 -0.60 7.36
CA THR A 93 10.16 -1.78 8.11
C THR A 93 8.65 -1.91 8.18
N VAL A 94 7.91 -0.92 7.66
CA VAL A 94 6.45 -0.87 7.73
C VAL A 94 5.85 -1.94 6.82
N VAL A 95 4.95 -2.74 7.40
CA VAL A 95 4.16 -3.74 6.67
C VAL A 95 2.69 -3.58 7.06
N TRP A 96 1.88 -3.14 6.09
CA TRP A 96 0.43 -3.14 6.20
C TRP A 96 -0.12 -4.48 5.71
N SER A 97 -1.15 -5.00 6.39
CA SER A 97 -1.79 -6.25 5.96
C SER A 97 -3.24 -6.36 6.40
N TYR A 98 -3.97 -7.26 5.76
CA TYR A 98 -5.29 -7.75 6.19
C TYR A 98 -5.31 -9.27 6.11
N LEU A 99 -6.29 -9.90 6.75
CA LEU A 99 -6.56 -11.33 6.53
C LEU A 99 -7.60 -11.48 5.42
N ASP A 100 -7.25 -12.22 4.37
CA ASP A 100 -8.18 -12.55 3.30
C ASP A 100 -9.37 -13.34 3.88
N ALA A 101 -10.59 -12.90 3.62
CA ALA A 101 -11.79 -13.46 4.25
C ALA A 101 -12.07 -14.92 3.83
N GLY A 102 -11.60 -15.33 2.65
CA GLY A 102 -11.80 -16.70 2.13
C GLY A 102 -10.78 -17.69 2.65
N THR A 103 -9.51 -17.29 2.73
CA THR A 103 -8.37 -18.17 3.07
C THR A 103 -7.88 -17.99 4.50
N GLY A 104 -8.18 -16.86 5.15
CA GLY A 104 -7.66 -16.47 6.46
C GLY A 104 -6.16 -16.16 6.47
N LEU A 105 -5.52 -16.04 5.30
CA LEU A 105 -4.09 -15.77 5.19
C LEU A 105 -3.81 -14.26 5.13
N PRO A 106 -2.66 -13.81 5.66
CA PRO A 106 -2.28 -12.40 5.59
C PRO A 106 -1.92 -12.01 4.15
N VAL A 107 -2.44 -10.87 3.72
CA VAL A 107 -2.12 -10.22 2.44
C VAL A 107 -1.52 -8.85 2.72
N THR A 108 -0.35 -8.59 2.16
CA THR A 108 0.35 -7.31 2.29
C THR A 108 -0.27 -6.23 1.41
N ILE A 109 -0.40 -5.02 1.94
CA ILE A 109 -0.85 -3.84 1.20
C ILE A 109 0.37 -2.96 0.88
N THR A 110 0.51 -2.57 -0.37
CA THR A 110 1.56 -1.63 -0.78
C THR A 110 1.28 -0.24 -0.21
N ALA A 111 2.27 0.33 0.47
CA ALA A 111 2.19 1.66 1.06
C ALA A 111 3.09 2.67 0.34
N VAL A 112 2.67 3.93 0.38
CA VAL A 112 3.49 5.09 0.04
C VAL A 112 4.03 5.69 1.34
N ASN A 113 5.35 5.75 1.44
CA ASN A 113 6.05 6.07 2.68
C ASN A 113 6.81 7.38 2.54
N VAL A 114 6.64 8.29 3.51
CA VAL A 114 7.39 9.55 3.63
C VAL A 114 7.97 9.65 5.04
N PRO A 115 9.28 9.40 5.23
CA PRO A 115 9.88 9.40 6.56
C PRO A 115 9.93 10.83 7.13
N ALA A 116 10.11 10.94 8.45
CA ALA A 116 10.32 12.23 9.07
C ALA A 116 11.61 12.88 8.50
N ALA A 117 11.52 14.13 8.05
CA ALA A 117 12.64 14.83 7.43
C ALA A 117 13.79 15.15 8.41
N ALA A 118 13.49 15.19 9.72
CA ALA A 118 14.43 15.46 10.80
C ALA A 118 13.87 14.93 12.14
N PRO A 119 14.72 14.75 13.16
CA PRO A 119 14.27 14.56 14.55
C PRO A 119 13.30 15.66 15.00
N GLY A 120 12.23 15.25 15.68
CA GLY A 120 11.10 16.10 16.06
C GLY A 120 10.10 16.38 14.93
N GLY A 121 10.33 15.83 13.73
CA GLY A 121 9.39 15.89 12.60
C GLY A 121 8.49 14.65 12.52
N SER A 122 7.46 14.74 11.68
CA SER A 122 6.49 13.66 11.48
C SER A 122 6.78 12.84 10.21
N GLY A 123 6.58 11.53 10.30
CA GLY A 123 6.56 10.62 9.16
C GLY A 123 5.16 10.09 8.89
N THR A 124 4.91 9.66 7.64
CA THR A 124 3.61 9.10 7.21
C THR A 124 3.77 7.84 6.37
N SER A 125 2.88 6.88 6.59
CA SER A 125 2.69 5.72 5.71
C SER A 125 1.24 5.65 5.26
N THR A 126 1.01 5.61 3.95
CA THR A 126 -0.32 5.73 3.35
C THR A 126 -0.63 4.51 2.50
N ILE A 127 -1.83 3.94 2.65
CA ILE A 127 -2.35 2.86 1.81
C ILE A 127 -3.68 3.24 1.18
N VAL A 128 -4.01 2.59 0.07
CA VAL A 128 -5.38 2.51 -0.46
C VAL A 128 -5.91 1.12 -0.13
N VAL A 129 -7.10 1.03 0.46
CA VAL A 129 -7.72 -0.24 0.84
C VAL A 129 -8.00 -1.04 -0.44
N PRO A 130 -7.36 -2.20 -0.63
CA PRO A 130 -7.47 -2.94 -1.88
C PRO A 130 -8.78 -3.72 -1.96
N ALA A 131 -9.26 -3.94 -3.18
CA ALA A 131 -10.37 -4.85 -3.53
C ALA A 131 -10.43 -6.16 -2.72
N GLY A 132 -9.31 -6.87 -2.63
CA GLY A 132 -9.23 -8.18 -1.96
C GLY A 132 -9.48 -8.11 -0.45
N ALA A 133 -9.47 -6.91 0.14
CA ALA A 133 -9.76 -6.73 1.54
C ALA A 133 -11.26 -6.77 1.86
N ILE A 134 -12.16 -6.85 0.86
CA ILE A 134 -13.60 -6.98 1.12
C ILE A 134 -13.88 -8.16 2.05
N GLY A 135 -14.69 -7.90 3.08
CA GLY A 135 -15.02 -8.85 4.13
C GLY A 135 -13.97 -9.00 5.22
N ALA A 136 -12.76 -8.46 5.06
CA ALA A 136 -11.76 -8.47 6.13
C ALA A 136 -12.27 -7.63 7.31
N ALA A 137 -12.13 -8.17 8.51
CA ALA A 137 -12.61 -7.52 9.73
C ALA A 137 -11.70 -6.38 10.20
N VAL A 138 -10.40 -6.48 9.91
CA VAL A 138 -9.37 -5.57 10.41
C VAL A 138 -8.28 -5.36 9.37
N ILE A 139 -7.62 -4.20 9.46
CA ILE A 139 -6.32 -3.94 8.85
C ILE A 139 -5.32 -3.83 10.00
N SER A 140 -4.15 -4.43 9.81
CA SER A 140 -3.05 -4.46 10.76
C SER A 140 -1.81 -3.77 10.18
N VAL A 141 -0.97 -3.23 11.06
CA VAL A 141 0.35 -2.71 10.66
C VAL A 141 1.42 -3.12 11.67
N THR A 142 2.57 -3.51 11.16
CA THR A 142 3.79 -3.73 11.95
C THR A 142 4.88 -2.77 11.48
N LEU A 143 5.64 -2.20 12.41
CA LEU A 143 6.82 -1.39 12.13
C LEU A 143 7.86 -1.51 13.25
N ILE A 144 9.09 -1.13 12.95
CA ILE A 144 10.20 -1.05 13.90
C ILE A 144 10.69 0.40 13.90
N GLU A 145 10.83 0.98 15.09
CA GLU A 145 11.48 2.28 15.27
C GLU A 145 12.94 2.15 14.79
N ARG A 146 13.35 2.94 13.79
CA ARG A 146 14.65 2.73 13.15
C ARG A 146 15.33 4.04 12.79
N SER A 147 16.59 4.15 13.19
CA SER A 147 17.50 5.23 12.84
C SER A 147 18.25 4.89 11.55
N ALA A 148 18.61 5.90 10.76
CA ALA A 148 19.40 5.75 9.55
C ALA A 148 20.86 5.39 9.85
N THR A 149 21.43 5.94 10.93
CA THR A 149 22.87 5.89 11.23
C THR A 149 23.22 5.55 12.68
N GLY A 150 22.24 5.51 13.59
CA GLY A 150 22.48 5.35 15.03
C GLY A 150 23.02 4.00 15.44
N ASP A 151 23.70 3.98 16.59
CA ASP A 151 24.11 2.77 17.31
C ASP A 151 23.61 2.91 18.76
N PRO A 152 22.43 2.36 19.09
CA PRO A 152 21.69 1.32 18.38
C PRO A 152 20.82 1.79 17.19
N LEU A 153 20.76 0.98 16.13
CA LEU A 153 19.98 1.26 14.90
C LEU A 153 18.45 1.15 15.07
N SER A 154 17.96 0.49 16.12
CA SER A 154 16.54 0.13 16.22
C SER A 154 16.04 0.18 17.66
N GLY A 155 14.80 0.65 17.80
CA GLY A 155 14.03 0.67 19.04
C GLY A 155 12.96 -0.42 19.07
N ASN A 156 11.77 -0.05 19.49
CA ASN A 156 10.66 -0.98 19.68
C ASN A 156 10.09 -1.51 18.36
N THR A 157 9.53 -2.72 18.40
CA THR A 157 8.60 -3.20 17.37
C THR A 157 7.18 -2.86 17.79
N LEU A 158 6.47 -2.13 16.94
CA LEU A 158 5.07 -1.81 17.11
C LEU A 158 4.24 -2.80 16.28
N ASN A 159 3.35 -3.54 16.93
CA ASN A 159 2.44 -4.50 16.32
C ASN A 159 0.99 -4.05 16.57
N ILE A 160 0.37 -3.41 15.59
CA ILE A 160 -1.01 -2.95 15.67
C ILE A 160 -1.88 -3.97 14.94
N GLY A 161 -2.60 -4.80 15.71
CA GLY A 161 -3.47 -5.85 15.15
C GLY A 161 -4.76 -5.31 14.51
N ASP A 162 -5.25 -4.16 14.98
CA ASP A 162 -6.44 -3.51 14.45
C ASP A 162 -6.29 -1.98 14.55
N ILE A 163 -6.07 -1.33 13.40
CA ILE A 163 -5.88 0.12 13.33
C ILE A 163 -7.12 0.93 13.74
N SER A 164 -8.33 0.34 13.72
CA SER A 164 -9.55 1.03 14.19
C SER A 164 -9.53 1.26 15.71
N THR A 165 -8.76 0.45 16.44
CA THR A 165 -8.57 0.59 17.90
C THR A 165 -7.44 1.57 18.28
N GLY A 166 -6.66 2.02 17.29
CA GLY A 166 -5.52 2.90 17.49
C GLY A 166 -4.20 2.18 17.76
N GLY A 167 -3.09 2.90 17.54
CA GLY A 167 -1.73 2.42 17.80
C GLY A 167 -1.15 2.96 19.10
N GLY A 168 -1.98 3.21 20.12
CA GLY A 168 -1.64 4.00 21.32
C GLY A 168 -1.91 5.50 21.16
N GLY A 169 -2.04 5.98 19.93
CA GLY A 169 -2.57 7.28 19.56
C GLY A 169 -4.07 7.26 19.25
N THR A 170 -4.55 8.31 18.59
CA THR A 170 -5.93 8.44 18.12
C THR A 170 -6.12 7.66 16.82
N SER A 171 -7.30 7.04 16.65
CA SER A 171 -7.74 6.50 15.38
C SER A 171 -9.09 7.09 14.98
N THR A 172 -9.22 7.44 13.70
CA THR A 172 -10.51 7.79 13.08
C THR A 172 -10.99 6.72 12.10
N VAL A 173 -10.27 5.60 12.02
CA VAL A 173 -10.59 4.50 11.10
C VAL A 173 -11.83 3.75 11.59
N PRO A 174 -12.91 3.65 10.79
CA PRO A 174 -14.06 2.84 11.14
C PRO A 174 -13.68 1.36 11.30
N PRO A 175 -14.33 0.62 12.21
CA PRO A 175 -14.14 -0.82 12.29
C PRO A 175 -14.69 -1.51 11.03
N GLY A 176 -14.19 -2.72 10.74
CA GLY A 176 -14.71 -3.55 9.67
C GLY A 176 -16.08 -4.17 9.98
N PRO A 177 -16.62 -5.00 9.06
CA PRO A 177 -15.93 -5.51 7.87
C PRO A 177 -15.77 -4.47 6.77
N ILE A 178 -14.74 -4.64 5.94
CA ILE A 178 -14.53 -3.81 4.75
C ILE A 178 -15.60 -4.13 3.73
N VAL A 179 -16.29 -3.11 3.24
CA VAL A 179 -17.35 -3.23 2.23
C VAL A 179 -16.83 -2.86 0.84
N PRO A 180 -17.51 -3.30 -0.24
CA PRO A 180 -17.22 -2.78 -1.57
C PRO A 180 -17.33 -1.25 -1.60
N GLY A 181 -16.32 -0.58 -2.16
CA GLY A 181 -16.32 0.87 -2.40
C GLY A 181 -17.08 1.29 -3.64
N GLY A 182 -17.04 2.59 -3.95
CA GLY A 182 -17.71 3.17 -5.12
C GLY A 182 -17.07 2.84 -6.48
N ASN A 183 -15.89 2.22 -6.48
CA ASN A 183 -15.10 1.94 -7.68
C ASN A 183 -15.32 0.52 -8.21
N VAL A 184 -16.50 -0.09 -8.01
CA VAL A 184 -16.78 -1.42 -8.57
C VAL A 184 -17.41 -1.26 -9.96
N ALA A 185 -16.73 -1.77 -10.98
CA ALA A 185 -17.30 -1.90 -12.32
C ALA A 185 -17.72 -3.34 -12.60
N GLY A 186 -18.64 -3.50 -13.55
CA GLY A 186 -19.10 -4.78 -14.05
C GLY A 186 -19.07 -4.85 -15.57
N GLY A 187 -18.91 -6.05 -16.11
CA GLY A 187 -18.84 -6.31 -17.55
C GLY A 187 -19.36 -7.70 -17.89
N ILE A 188 -19.76 -7.87 -19.15
CA ILE A 188 -20.31 -9.12 -19.69
C ILE A 188 -19.36 -9.61 -20.77
N PHE A 189 -18.87 -10.84 -20.62
CA PHE A 189 -17.87 -11.43 -21.51
C PHE A 189 -18.36 -12.76 -22.04
N LEU A 190 -17.92 -13.15 -23.24
CA LEU A 190 -18.20 -14.49 -23.75
C LEU A 190 -17.40 -15.53 -22.96
N GLN A 191 -18.05 -16.58 -22.46
CA GLN A 191 -17.39 -17.56 -21.59
C GLN A 191 -16.21 -18.26 -22.27
N SER A 192 -16.31 -18.53 -23.59
CA SER A 192 -15.25 -19.19 -24.36
C SER A 192 -13.98 -18.35 -24.52
N ASP A 193 -14.06 -17.04 -24.28
CA ASP A 193 -12.90 -16.15 -24.34
C ASP A 193 -12.04 -16.22 -23.07
N THR A 194 -12.51 -16.95 -22.03
CA THR A 194 -11.80 -17.14 -20.75
C THR A 194 -11.33 -15.81 -20.14
N PRO A 195 -12.24 -14.87 -19.87
CA PRO A 195 -11.89 -13.50 -19.52
C PRO A 195 -11.15 -13.41 -18.18
N THR A 196 -10.04 -12.69 -18.19
CA THR A 196 -9.28 -12.27 -17.00
C THR A 196 -8.89 -10.80 -17.12
N ALA A 197 -8.48 -10.20 -16.01
CA ALA A 197 -7.87 -8.87 -15.94
C ALA A 197 -6.83 -8.67 -17.07
N GLY A 198 -7.01 -7.65 -17.91
CA GLY A 198 -6.11 -7.32 -19.02
C GLY A 198 -6.06 -8.33 -20.18
N SER A 199 -6.96 -9.31 -20.24
CA SER A 199 -6.98 -10.33 -21.32
C SER A 199 -7.32 -9.77 -22.70
N GLY A 200 -7.93 -8.57 -22.77
CA GLY A 200 -8.46 -8.01 -24.00
C GLY A 200 -9.75 -8.70 -24.49
N ALA A 201 -10.37 -9.54 -23.67
CA ALA A 201 -11.68 -10.13 -23.96
C ALA A 201 -12.72 -9.03 -24.24
N THR A 202 -13.63 -9.29 -25.17
CA THR A 202 -14.65 -8.29 -25.54
C THR A 202 -15.66 -8.12 -24.40
N ASP A 203 -15.75 -6.92 -23.87
CA ASP A 203 -16.84 -6.54 -22.97
C ASP A 203 -18.07 -6.14 -23.80
N TYR A 204 -19.11 -6.97 -23.73
CA TYR A 204 -20.38 -6.79 -24.43
C TYR A 204 -21.23 -5.65 -23.83
N THR A 205 -20.91 -5.16 -22.64
CA THR A 205 -21.60 -3.98 -22.06
C THR A 205 -21.11 -2.66 -22.66
N ARG A 206 -19.94 -2.67 -23.32
CA ARG A 206 -19.24 -1.47 -23.82
C ARG A 206 -18.83 -1.57 -25.29
N SER A 207 -19.24 -2.62 -25.98
CA SER A 207 -18.97 -2.82 -27.41
C SER A 207 -20.26 -2.76 -28.23
N SER A 208 -20.09 -2.68 -29.56
CA SER A 208 -21.21 -2.86 -30.50
C SER A 208 -21.45 -4.34 -30.84
N ALA A 209 -20.77 -5.28 -30.17
CA ALA A 209 -20.94 -6.70 -30.40
C ALA A 209 -22.27 -7.17 -29.80
N HIS A 210 -22.96 -8.06 -30.50
CA HIS A 210 -24.26 -8.55 -30.07
C HIS A 210 -24.14 -9.95 -29.48
N PRO A 211 -24.68 -10.19 -28.26
CA PRO A 211 -24.80 -11.53 -27.71
C PRO A 211 -25.52 -12.49 -28.66
N GLN A 212 -25.09 -13.75 -28.68
CA GLN A 212 -25.63 -14.77 -29.57
C GLN A 212 -26.50 -15.77 -28.78
N VAL A 213 -27.62 -16.16 -29.39
CA VAL A 213 -28.46 -17.24 -28.88
C VAL A 213 -27.67 -18.55 -28.81
N GLY A 214 -27.81 -19.28 -27.72
CA GLY A 214 -27.11 -20.54 -27.44
C GLY A 214 -25.69 -20.37 -26.90
N ALA A 215 -25.13 -19.16 -26.92
CA ALA A 215 -23.84 -18.87 -26.31
C ALA A 215 -23.99 -18.63 -24.79
N THR A 216 -22.91 -18.89 -24.05
CA THR A 216 -22.84 -18.63 -22.61
C THR A 216 -21.95 -17.43 -22.35
N TYR A 217 -22.46 -16.50 -21.56
CA TYR A 217 -21.78 -15.28 -21.14
C TYR A 217 -21.50 -15.35 -19.64
N VAL A 218 -20.41 -14.73 -19.23
CA VAL A 218 -20.05 -14.57 -17.82
C VAL A 218 -20.03 -13.10 -17.44
N PHE A 219 -20.57 -12.82 -16.27
CA PHE A 219 -20.49 -11.54 -15.62
C PHE A 219 -19.21 -11.48 -14.78
N ARG A 220 -18.49 -10.37 -14.84
CA ARG A 220 -17.37 -10.10 -13.95
C ARG A 220 -17.53 -8.73 -13.33
N ALA A 221 -17.38 -8.66 -12.01
CA ALA A 221 -17.17 -7.41 -11.28
C ALA A 221 -15.70 -7.28 -10.90
N TRP A 222 -15.17 -6.06 -10.91
CA TRP A 222 -13.80 -5.77 -10.53
C TRP A 222 -13.67 -4.42 -9.85
N ASP A 223 -12.54 -4.23 -9.15
CA ASP A 223 -12.12 -2.92 -8.64
C ASP A 223 -11.55 -2.10 -9.80
N ASP A 224 -12.36 -1.16 -10.27
CA ASP A 224 -12.06 -0.18 -11.33
C ASP A 224 -11.22 0.96 -10.74
N SER A 225 -10.01 0.62 -10.31
CA SER A 225 -9.12 1.51 -9.55
C SER A 225 -8.78 2.79 -10.31
N ASN A 226 -8.85 2.77 -11.64
CA ASN A 226 -8.60 3.94 -12.49
C ASN A 226 -9.88 4.61 -13.00
N GLY A 227 -11.07 4.05 -12.70
CA GLY A 227 -12.38 4.61 -13.03
C GLY A 227 -12.70 4.63 -14.52
N ASN A 228 -12.05 3.79 -15.35
CA ASN A 228 -12.26 3.75 -16.79
C ASN A 228 -13.33 2.73 -17.21
N GLY A 229 -13.79 1.89 -16.28
CA GLY A 229 -14.78 0.85 -16.51
C GLY A 229 -14.29 -0.29 -17.40
N VAL A 230 -12.99 -0.50 -17.55
CA VAL A 230 -12.36 -1.60 -18.29
C VAL A 230 -11.66 -2.50 -17.28
N TRP A 231 -11.69 -3.82 -17.49
CA TRP A 231 -10.99 -4.74 -16.59
C TRP A 231 -9.51 -4.85 -16.95
N ASP A 232 -8.70 -3.96 -16.39
CA ASP A 232 -7.29 -3.79 -16.69
C ASP A 232 -6.38 -4.80 -15.95
N ALA A 233 -5.16 -4.96 -16.46
CA ALA A 233 -4.17 -5.83 -15.82
C ALA A 233 -3.84 -5.32 -14.40
N GLY A 234 -4.00 -6.19 -13.41
CA GLY A 234 -3.78 -5.86 -12.00
C GLY A 234 -5.04 -5.56 -11.20
N GLU A 235 -6.19 -5.38 -11.86
CA GLU A 235 -7.47 -5.20 -11.16
C GLU A 235 -8.06 -6.53 -10.69
N ALA A 236 -8.52 -6.54 -9.44
CA ALA A 236 -8.99 -7.76 -8.79
C ALA A 236 -10.41 -8.14 -9.24
N ASN A 237 -10.66 -9.43 -9.41
CA ASN A 237 -12.00 -9.96 -9.64
C ASN A 237 -12.79 -9.97 -8.32
N LEU A 238 -13.87 -9.20 -8.27
CA LEU A 238 -14.78 -9.07 -7.13
C LEU A 238 -16.06 -9.89 -7.27
N THR A 239 -16.23 -10.64 -8.35
CA THR A 239 -17.50 -11.34 -8.62
C THR A 239 -17.96 -12.26 -7.48
N ALA A 240 -17.01 -12.91 -6.78
CA ALA A 240 -17.32 -13.81 -5.67
C ALA A 240 -17.69 -13.09 -4.36
N THR A 241 -17.42 -11.79 -4.25
CA THR A 241 -17.76 -10.99 -3.05
C THR A 241 -19.17 -10.39 -3.13
N LEU A 242 -19.82 -10.50 -4.29
CA LEU A 242 -21.16 -9.98 -4.51
C LEU A 242 -22.20 -10.78 -3.72
N SER A 243 -23.11 -10.05 -3.08
CA SER A 243 -24.26 -10.58 -2.36
C SER A 243 -25.42 -10.94 -3.29
N SER A 244 -25.55 -10.28 -4.44
CA SER A 244 -26.53 -10.64 -5.45
C SER A 244 -26.06 -10.37 -6.90
N ILE A 245 -26.59 -11.17 -7.82
CA ILE A 245 -26.45 -11.04 -9.27
C ILE A 245 -27.83 -11.33 -9.87
N GLN A 246 -28.28 -10.53 -10.84
CA GLN A 246 -29.51 -10.77 -11.60
C GLN A 246 -29.32 -10.35 -13.06
N TRP A 247 -29.43 -11.32 -13.98
CA TRP A 247 -29.43 -11.04 -15.41
C TRP A 247 -30.77 -10.49 -15.88
N GLN A 248 -30.72 -9.54 -16.82
CA GLN A 248 -31.88 -8.82 -17.34
C GLN A 248 -31.82 -8.68 -18.85
N LEU A 249 -33.00 -8.59 -19.47
CA LEU A 249 -33.18 -8.12 -20.85
C LEU A 249 -33.58 -6.65 -20.86
N ASP A 250 -33.01 -5.89 -21.79
CA ASP A 250 -33.37 -4.49 -22.03
C ASP A 250 -33.45 -4.18 -23.53
N GLY A 251 -34.02 -3.03 -23.87
CA GLY A 251 -34.10 -2.52 -25.22
C GLY A 251 -35.30 -3.03 -26.03
N THR A 252 -35.23 -2.82 -27.34
CA THR A 252 -36.32 -3.14 -28.28
C THR A 252 -35.85 -4.15 -29.30
N ASN A 253 -36.60 -5.25 -29.47
CA ASN A 253 -36.22 -6.39 -30.30
C ASN A 253 -36.35 -6.19 -31.83
N SER A 254 -36.48 -4.95 -32.31
CA SER A 254 -36.87 -4.66 -33.70
C SER A 254 -35.93 -5.24 -34.76
N THR A 255 -34.66 -5.49 -34.41
CA THR A 255 -33.65 -6.03 -35.34
C THR A 255 -33.84 -7.52 -35.65
N ALA A 256 -34.51 -8.28 -34.79
CA ALA A 256 -34.69 -9.73 -34.94
C ALA A 256 -36.12 -10.14 -35.35
N ASN A 257 -37.03 -9.18 -35.49
CA ASN A 257 -38.46 -9.45 -35.36
C ASN A 257 -39.21 -9.76 -36.66
N GLY A 258 -38.59 -9.61 -37.85
CA GLY A 258 -39.28 -9.88 -39.12
C GLY A 258 -40.64 -9.16 -39.24
N THR A 259 -41.74 -9.92 -39.30
CA THR A 259 -43.12 -9.39 -39.39
C THR A 259 -43.90 -9.35 -38.06
N SER A 260 -43.33 -9.82 -36.94
CA SER A 260 -43.98 -9.75 -35.63
C SER A 260 -43.92 -8.35 -35.01
N THR A 261 -44.78 -8.12 -34.02
CA THR A 261 -44.87 -6.83 -33.32
C THR A 261 -43.66 -6.60 -32.43
N ALA A 262 -43.02 -5.43 -32.52
CA ALA A 262 -41.89 -5.06 -31.69
C ALA A 262 -42.29 -5.00 -30.21
N MET A 263 -41.39 -5.47 -29.35
CA MET A 263 -41.54 -5.43 -27.91
C MET A 263 -40.35 -4.68 -27.33
N THR A 264 -40.63 -3.85 -26.33
CA THR A 264 -39.62 -3.14 -25.54
C THR A 264 -39.66 -3.69 -24.12
N LEU A 265 -38.49 -4.11 -23.63
CA LEU A 265 -38.29 -4.51 -22.25
C LEU A 265 -37.38 -3.48 -21.57
N SER A 266 -37.57 -3.29 -20.27
CA SER A 266 -36.70 -2.42 -19.47
C SER A 266 -36.44 -3.11 -18.15
N ASN A 267 -35.17 -3.38 -17.85
CA ASN A 267 -34.73 -4.14 -16.68
C ASN A 267 -35.54 -5.44 -16.46
N HIS A 268 -35.90 -6.15 -17.54
CA HIS A 268 -36.73 -7.35 -17.43
C HIS A 268 -35.92 -8.49 -16.83
N ALA A 269 -36.18 -8.82 -15.57
CA ALA A 269 -35.48 -9.88 -14.86
C ALA A 269 -35.70 -11.25 -15.51
N ILE A 270 -34.60 -11.91 -15.86
CA ILE A 270 -34.61 -13.29 -16.32
C ILE A 270 -34.70 -14.18 -15.08
N THR A 271 -35.87 -14.80 -14.89
CA THR A 271 -36.17 -15.57 -13.68
C THR A 271 -35.16 -16.72 -13.50
N GLY A 272 -34.50 -16.78 -12.34
CA GLY A 272 -33.53 -17.82 -11.99
C GLY A 272 -32.11 -17.60 -12.54
N ALA A 273 -31.89 -16.58 -13.36
CA ALA A 273 -30.55 -16.21 -13.83
C ALA A 273 -29.85 -15.32 -12.79
N THR A 274 -29.43 -15.93 -11.68
CA THR A 274 -28.79 -15.25 -10.54
C THR A 274 -27.34 -15.65 -10.30
N SER A 275 -26.74 -16.43 -11.22
CA SER A 275 -25.32 -16.78 -11.21
C SER A 275 -24.47 -15.78 -12.00
N ASP A 276 -23.15 -15.84 -11.85
CA ASP A 276 -22.18 -15.11 -12.66
C ASP A 276 -22.09 -15.60 -14.12
N SER A 277 -22.91 -16.58 -14.51
CA SER A 277 -22.98 -17.13 -15.85
C SER A 277 -24.43 -17.21 -16.32
N TYR A 278 -24.66 -16.91 -17.61
CA TYR A 278 -25.94 -17.01 -18.27
C TYR A 278 -25.80 -17.53 -19.70
N ALA A 279 -26.50 -18.62 -20.00
CA ALA A 279 -26.65 -19.14 -21.36
C ALA A 279 -27.88 -18.51 -22.00
N VAL A 280 -27.69 -17.77 -23.10
CA VAL A 280 -28.82 -17.17 -23.83
C VAL A 280 -29.66 -18.31 -24.42
N PRO A 281 -30.91 -18.51 -23.98
CA PRO A 281 -31.71 -19.64 -24.42
C PRO A 281 -32.04 -19.56 -25.90
N VAL A 282 -32.20 -20.72 -26.54
CA VAL A 282 -32.89 -20.79 -27.83
C VAL A 282 -34.31 -20.23 -27.71
N ASN A 283 -34.81 -19.59 -28.77
CA ASN A 283 -36.01 -18.76 -28.71
C ASN A 283 -37.22 -19.38 -27.98
N ILE A 284 -37.45 -20.68 -28.17
CA ILE A 284 -38.60 -21.40 -27.57
C ILE A 284 -38.52 -21.51 -26.04
N LEU A 285 -37.33 -21.32 -25.46
CA LEU A 285 -37.07 -21.37 -24.02
C LEU A 285 -36.89 -19.97 -23.42
N SER A 286 -37.02 -18.91 -24.22
CA SER A 286 -36.90 -17.52 -23.76
C SER A 286 -38.03 -17.15 -22.80
N SER A 287 -37.69 -16.32 -21.81
CA SER A 287 -38.65 -15.72 -20.87
C SER A 287 -39.07 -14.29 -21.27
N SER A 288 -38.65 -13.80 -22.45
CA SER A 288 -38.94 -12.44 -22.91
C SER A 288 -40.41 -12.24 -23.29
N GLY A 289 -41.13 -13.32 -23.61
CA GLY A 289 -42.48 -13.27 -24.16
C GLY A 289 -42.56 -12.80 -25.63
N ALA A 290 -41.43 -12.49 -26.26
CA ALA A 290 -41.37 -12.08 -27.65
C ALA A 290 -41.24 -13.30 -28.59
N ALA A 291 -41.86 -13.21 -29.78
CA ALA A 291 -41.77 -14.26 -30.81
C ALA A 291 -40.33 -14.64 -31.21
N PRO A 292 -39.37 -13.70 -31.38
CA PRO A 292 -37.97 -14.04 -31.65
C PRO A 292 -37.17 -14.44 -30.40
N GLY A 293 -37.80 -14.66 -29.24
CA GLY A 293 -37.13 -14.95 -27.98
C GLY A 293 -36.32 -13.76 -27.45
N ASP A 294 -35.09 -14.01 -26.99
CA ASP A 294 -34.18 -12.97 -26.48
C ASP A 294 -33.54 -12.13 -27.61
N GLN A 295 -33.67 -12.57 -28.87
CA GLN A 295 -33.01 -11.89 -29.99
C GLN A 295 -33.49 -10.45 -30.15
N GLY A 296 -32.52 -9.55 -30.34
CA GLY A 296 -32.75 -8.10 -30.52
C GLY A 296 -32.81 -7.32 -29.21
N PHE A 297 -32.93 -7.97 -28.05
CA PHE A 297 -32.72 -7.33 -26.76
C PHE A 297 -31.22 -7.28 -26.41
N THR A 298 -30.85 -6.40 -25.48
CA THR A 298 -29.53 -6.35 -24.87
C THR A 298 -29.51 -7.11 -23.55
N LEU A 299 -28.34 -7.64 -23.19
CA LEU A 299 -28.11 -8.21 -21.86
C LEU A 299 -27.63 -7.12 -20.90
N LYS A 300 -28.13 -7.18 -19.68
CA LYS A 300 -27.70 -6.36 -18.55
C LYS A 300 -27.58 -7.24 -17.30
N VAL A 301 -26.74 -6.84 -16.36
CA VAL A 301 -26.64 -7.46 -15.03
C VAL A 301 -26.82 -6.38 -13.98
N GLU A 302 -27.70 -6.66 -13.02
CA GLU A 302 -27.81 -5.93 -11.75
C GLU A 302 -27.03 -6.71 -10.69
N PHE A 303 -26.20 -6.03 -9.89
CA PHE A 303 -25.31 -6.66 -8.91
C PHE A 303 -25.01 -5.76 -7.71
N ASN A 304 -24.57 -6.36 -6.61
CA ASN A 304 -24.05 -5.68 -5.40
C ASN A 304 -23.27 -6.61 -4.47
#